data_AF-A0A1B3XPR2-F1
#
_entry.id   AF-A0A1B3XPR2-F1
#
_cell.length_a   1.000
_cell.length_b   1.000
_cell.length_c   1.000
_cell.angle_alpha   90.00
_cell.angle_beta   90.00
_cell.angle_gamma   90.00
#
_symmetry.space_group_name_H-M   'P 1'
#
loop_
_entity.id
_entity.type
_entity.pdbx_description
1 polymer ?
#
loop_
_entity_poly.entity_id
_entity_poly.type
_entity_poly.pdbx_seq_one_letter_code
_entity_poly.pdbx_strand_id
1 'polypeptide(L)'
;MAKKTDFYKGMKLLGSQKEQELNSQIQGLLNNRALLESVSENAQLQVPKINRMQEASERMSIIMNYPTKKDVATVAKLVIQLEEKIDRLEEILSSPEKNRIVKSGGSSRGAKKKSRGSSTEKDGRKKRVSDFINESLLLSAKLSDGDGQRNTNV
;
A
#
# COMPACT_ATOMS: atom_id res chain seq x y z
N MET A 1 18.48 -43.12 33.26
CA MET A 1 18.07 -42.05 32.32
C MET A 1 16.65 -42.21 31.76
N ALA A 2 16.01 -43.39 31.82
CA ALA A 2 14.68 -43.65 31.23
C ALA A 2 13.47 -42.91 31.88
N LYS A 3 13.49 -42.63 33.18
CA LYS A 3 12.34 -41.97 33.86
C LYS A 3 12.07 -40.52 33.41
N LYS A 4 13.09 -39.79 32.96
CA LYS A 4 12.94 -38.39 32.52
C LYS A 4 12.30 -38.29 31.13
N THR A 5 12.56 -39.26 30.25
CA THR A 5 11.99 -39.31 28.90
C THR A 5 10.49 -39.61 28.89
N ASP A 6 10.02 -40.40 29.84
CA ASP A 6 8.59 -40.73 29.96
C ASP A 6 7.76 -39.56 30.49
N PHE A 7 8.30 -38.78 31.42
CA PHE A 7 7.66 -37.55 31.90
C PHE A 7 7.53 -36.49 30.79
N TYR A 8 8.58 -36.29 29.99
CA TYR A 8 8.55 -35.39 28.85
C TYR A 8 7.57 -35.83 27.76
N LYS A 9 7.45 -37.14 27.51
CA LYS A 9 6.42 -37.69 26.61
C LYS A 9 5.01 -37.43 27.13
N GLY A 10 4.77 -37.62 28.43
CA GLY A 10 3.48 -37.33 29.07
C GLY A 10 3.10 -35.85 28.98
N MET A 11 4.04 -34.95 29.26
CA MET A 11 3.81 -33.51 29.16
C MET A 11 3.56 -33.05 27.71
N LYS A 12 4.27 -33.63 26.74
CA LYS A 12 4.05 -33.36 25.32
C LYS A 12 2.68 -33.84 24.85
N LEU A 13 2.23 -35.01 25.31
CA LEU A 13 0.91 -35.54 24.99
C LEU A 13 -0.20 -34.65 25.57
N LEU A 14 -0.05 -34.23 26.83
CA LEU A 14 -1.02 -33.38 27.51
C LEU A 14 -1.07 -31.97 26.89
N GLY A 15 0.09 -31.42 26.51
CA GLY A 15 0.17 -30.19 25.72
C GLY A 15 -0.56 -30.32 24.38
N SER A 16 -0.31 -31.39 23.63
CA SER A 16 -0.96 -31.62 22.33
C SER A 16 -2.48 -31.79 22.44
N GLN A 17 -2.97 -32.43 23.50
CA GLN A 17 -4.41 -32.57 23.75
C GLN A 17 -5.06 -31.23 24.08
N LYS A 18 -4.41 -30.41 24.92
CA LYS A 18 -4.88 -29.06 25.24
C LYS A 18 -4.86 -28.13 24.02
N GLU A 19 -3.83 -28.21 23.19
CA GLU A 19 -3.77 -27.48 21.92
C GLU A 19 -4.91 -27.89 21.00
N GLN A 20 -5.19 -29.18 20.86
CA GLN A 20 -6.28 -29.67 20.02
C GLN A 20 -7.66 -29.26 20.54
N GLU A 21 -7.87 -29.26 21.85
CA GLU A 21 -9.09 -28.75 22.49
C GLU A 21 -9.27 -27.25 22.20
N LEU A 22 -8.23 -26.42 22.41
CA LEU A 22 -8.29 -25.00 22.09
C LEU A 22 -8.52 -24.74 20.61
N ASN A 23 -7.86 -25.50 19.74
CA ASN A 23 -7.99 -25.33 18.29
C ASN A 23 -9.40 -25.68 17.82
N SER A 24 -10.03 -26.70 18.40
CA SER A 24 -11.42 -27.04 18.11
C SER A 24 -12.42 -26.00 18.65
N GLN A 25 -12.17 -25.41 19.82
CA GLN A 25 -12.96 -24.28 20.34
C GLN A 25 -12.84 -23.03 19.46
N ILE A 26 -11.62 -22.68 19.04
CA ILE A 26 -11.38 -21.55 18.13
C ILE A 26 -12.06 -21.79 16.78
N GLN A 27 -11.94 -23.00 16.23
CA GLN A 27 -12.64 -23.38 15.01
C GLN A 27 -14.16 -23.30 15.17
N GLY A 28 -14.71 -23.71 16.33
CA GLY A 28 -16.14 -23.59 16.63
C GLY A 28 -16.65 -22.14 16.68
N LEU A 29 -15.86 -21.23 17.24
CA LEU A 29 -16.17 -19.80 17.27
C LEU A 29 -16.08 -19.16 15.88
N LEU A 30 -15.07 -19.55 15.08
CA LEU A 30 -14.86 -19.04 13.72
C LEU A 30 -15.87 -19.58 12.71
N ASN A 31 -16.37 -20.81 12.89
CA ASN A 31 -17.39 -21.39 12.02
C ASN A 31 -18.81 -20.90 12.35
N ASN A 32 -18.97 -20.05 13.38
CA ASN A 32 -20.27 -19.53 13.73
C ASN A 32 -20.61 -18.35 12.82
N ARG A 33 -21.25 -18.67 11.68
CA ARG A 33 -21.64 -17.72 10.64
C ARG A 33 -22.42 -16.52 11.20
N ALA A 34 -23.22 -16.72 12.24
CA ALA A 34 -23.95 -15.65 12.92
C ALA A 34 -23.05 -14.66 13.68
N LEU A 35 -21.92 -15.11 14.24
CA LEU A 35 -20.94 -14.22 14.86
C LEU A 35 -20.17 -13.44 13.79
N LEU A 36 -19.77 -14.08 12.70
CA LEU A 36 -19.14 -13.40 11.56
C LEU A 36 -20.07 -12.35 10.93
N GLU A 37 -21.34 -12.68 10.77
CA GLU A 37 -22.36 -11.79 10.21
C GLU A 37 -22.65 -10.61 11.15
N SER A 38 -22.83 -10.85 12.45
CA SER A 38 -23.02 -9.77 13.44
C SER A 38 -21.78 -8.88 13.63
N VAL A 39 -20.56 -9.43 13.52
CA VAL A 39 -19.32 -8.65 13.51
C VAL A 39 -19.20 -7.83 12.23
N SER A 40 -19.56 -8.41 11.07
CA SER A 40 -19.58 -7.71 9.78
C SER A 40 -20.58 -6.56 9.77
N GLU A 41 -21.79 -6.78 10.29
CA GLU A 41 -22.83 -5.75 10.44
C GLU A 41 -22.38 -4.65 11.40
N ASN A 42 -21.77 -5.01 12.55
CA ASN A 42 -21.20 -4.02 13.46
C ASN A 42 -20.03 -3.25 12.84
N ALA A 43 -19.20 -3.90 12.02
CA ALA A 43 -18.12 -3.23 11.31
C ALA A 43 -18.68 -2.21 10.31
N GLN A 44 -19.74 -2.56 9.57
CA GLN A 44 -20.43 -1.64 8.66
C GLN A 44 -21.05 -0.44 9.40
N LEU A 45 -21.58 -0.63 10.61
CA LEU A 45 -22.07 0.47 11.45
C LEU A 45 -20.96 1.39 11.98
N GLN A 46 -19.72 0.92 12.04
CA GLN A 46 -18.56 1.71 12.46
C GLN A 46 -17.92 2.50 11.31
N VAL A 47 -18.07 2.06 10.05
CA VAL A 47 -17.62 2.79 8.85
C VAL A 47 -18.04 4.27 8.85
N PRO A 48 -19.32 4.66 9.09
CA PRO A 48 -19.71 6.06 9.09
C PRO A 48 -19.06 6.86 10.24
N LYS A 49 -18.75 6.23 11.38
CA LYS A 49 -18.03 6.89 12.49
C LYS A 49 -16.58 7.16 12.11
N ILE A 50 -15.91 6.19 11.48
CA ILE A 50 -14.55 6.33 10.99
C ILE A 50 -14.47 7.42 9.91
N ASN A 51 -15.45 7.46 8.99
CA ASN A 51 -15.51 8.49 7.96
C ASN A 51 -15.67 9.90 8.55
N ARG A 52 -16.50 10.07 9.59
CA ARG A 52 -16.64 11.34 10.31
C ARG A 52 -15.35 11.75 11.02
N MET A 53 -14.63 10.80 11.62
CA MET A 53 -13.32 11.07 12.23
C MET A 53 -12.28 11.47 11.19
N GLN A 54 -12.28 10.81 10.03
CA GLN A 54 -11.41 11.17 8.92
C GLN A 54 -11.71 12.59 8.41
N GLU A 55 -12.99 12.94 8.25
CA GLU A 55 -13.39 14.29 7.83
C GLU A 55 -13.03 15.35 8.89
N ALA A 56 -13.18 15.05 10.18
CA ALA A 56 -12.72 15.94 11.24
C ALA A 56 -11.20 16.11 11.22
N SER A 57 -10.44 15.03 10.96
CA SER A 57 -8.99 15.07 10.79
C SER A 57 -8.55 15.91 9.58
N GLU A 58 -9.29 15.87 8.49
CA GLU A 58 -9.06 16.73 7.31
C GLU A 58 -9.40 18.19 7.58
N ARG A 59 -10.44 18.49 8.36
CA ARG A 59 -10.73 19.88 8.75
C ARG A 59 -9.66 20.43 9.70
N MET A 60 -9.16 19.58 10.61
CA MET A 60 -8.08 19.96 11.53
C MET A 60 -6.76 20.19 10.80
N SER A 61 -6.51 19.48 9.71
CA SER A 61 -5.27 19.62 8.94
C SER A 61 -5.14 21.00 8.29
N ILE A 62 -6.25 21.67 8.00
CA ILE A 62 -6.25 23.05 7.49
C ILE A 62 -5.69 24.01 8.56
N ILE A 63 -6.10 23.82 9.82
CA ILE A 63 -5.67 24.68 10.93
C ILE A 63 -4.22 24.39 11.32
N MET A 64 -3.88 23.11 11.42
CA MET A 64 -2.57 22.64 11.89
C MET A 64 -1.53 22.51 10.78
N ASN A 65 -1.92 22.79 9.53
CA ASN A 65 -1.09 22.77 8.33
C ASN A 65 -0.23 21.50 8.15
N TYR A 66 -0.82 20.33 8.41
CA TYR A 66 -0.18 19.04 8.12
C TYR A 66 -0.81 18.37 6.89
N PRO A 67 -0.04 17.63 6.09
CA PRO A 67 -0.58 16.96 4.89
C PRO A 67 -1.50 15.79 5.24
N THR A 68 -2.64 15.68 4.55
CA THR A 68 -3.58 14.57 4.74
C THR A 68 -3.32 13.42 3.78
N LYS A 69 -3.92 12.24 4.07
CA LYS A 69 -3.89 11.10 3.15
C LYS A 69 -4.43 11.44 1.75
N LYS A 70 -5.43 12.34 1.67
CA LYS A 70 -6.00 12.77 0.39
C LYS A 70 -5.03 13.66 -0.39
N ASP A 71 -4.31 14.53 0.30
CA ASP A 71 -3.33 15.42 -0.34
C ASP A 71 -2.19 14.60 -0.95
N VAL A 72 -1.64 13.64 -0.17
CA VAL A 72 -0.59 12.74 -0.65
C VAL A 72 -1.06 11.92 -1.86
N ALA A 73 -2.28 11.40 -1.83
CA ALA A 73 -2.85 10.67 -2.97
C ALA A 73 -3.05 11.56 -4.20
N THR A 74 -3.45 12.81 -3.99
CA THR A 74 -3.65 13.78 -5.07
C THR A 74 -2.33 14.16 -5.73
N VAL A 75 -1.29 14.42 -4.92
CA VAL A 75 0.07 14.67 -5.42
C VAL A 75 0.59 13.47 -6.21
N ALA A 76 0.44 12.25 -5.70
CA ALA A 76 0.84 11.04 -6.41
C ALA A 76 0.13 10.90 -7.76
N LYS A 77 -1.17 11.22 -7.83
CA LYS A 77 -1.93 11.22 -9.09
C LYS A 77 -1.40 12.25 -10.08
N LEU A 78 -1.05 13.45 -9.62
CA LEU A 78 -0.45 14.48 -10.47
C LEU A 78 0.91 14.06 -11.00
N VAL A 79 1.74 13.40 -10.18
CA VAL A 79 3.03 12.84 -10.60
C VAL A 79 2.84 11.82 -11.71
N ILE A 80 1.93 10.86 -11.53
CA ILE A 80 1.62 9.86 -12.58
C ILE A 80 1.17 10.54 -13.88
N GLN A 81 0.29 11.55 -13.80
CA GLN A 81 -0.15 12.29 -14.97
C GLN A 81 0.98 13.07 -15.65
N LEU A 82 1.93 13.57 -14.87
CA LEU A 82 3.09 14.27 -15.37
C LEU A 82 4.01 13.30 -16.12
N GLU A 83 4.27 12.14 -15.55
CA GLU A 83 5.02 11.05 -16.19
C GLU A 83 4.37 10.63 -17.51
N GLU A 84 3.06 10.38 -17.52
CA GLU A 84 2.34 10.03 -18.76
C GLU A 84 2.45 11.12 -19.84
N LYS A 85 2.49 12.40 -19.46
CA LYS A 85 2.66 13.50 -20.41
C LYS A 85 4.10 13.58 -20.92
N ILE A 86 5.08 13.35 -20.05
CA ILE A 86 6.50 13.31 -20.43
C ILE A 86 6.73 12.16 -21.39
N ASP A 87 6.22 10.96 -21.09
CA ASP A 87 6.31 9.79 -21.97
C ASP A 87 5.75 10.09 -23.38
N ARG A 88 4.61 10.80 -23.47
CA ARG A 88 4.03 11.22 -24.76
C ARG A 88 4.91 12.23 -25.51
N LEU A 89 5.53 13.17 -24.80
CA LEU A 89 6.44 14.14 -25.41
C LEU A 89 7.71 13.43 -25.90
N GLU A 90 8.24 12.49 -25.12
CA GLU A 90 9.36 11.65 -25.52
C GLU A 90 9.01 10.80 -26.75
N GLU A 91 7.81 10.23 -26.84
CA GLU A 91 7.35 9.51 -28.03
C GLU A 91 7.29 10.43 -29.28
N ILE A 92 6.82 11.66 -29.14
CA ILE A 92 6.79 12.65 -30.22
C ILE A 92 8.21 13.07 -30.64
N LEU A 93 9.13 13.25 -29.69
CA LEU A 93 10.51 13.66 -29.94
C LEU A 93 11.37 12.51 -30.49
N SER A 94 11.10 11.28 -30.07
CA SER A 94 11.83 10.07 -30.50
C SER A 94 11.29 9.47 -31.79
N SER A 95 10.08 9.83 -32.22
CA SER A 95 9.58 9.54 -33.56
C SER A 95 10.07 10.63 -34.53
N PRO A 96 11.07 10.34 -35.39
CA PRO A 96 11.59 11.35 -36.30
C PRO A 96 10.50 11.70 -37.32
N GLU A 97 10.23 13.00 -37.49
CA GLU A 97 9.48 13.63 -38.60
C GLU A 97 8.49 12.72 -39.36
N LYS A 98 7.28 12.51 -38.81
CA LYS A 98 6.12 12.15 -39.63
C LYS A 98 4.88 12.93 -39.23
N ASN A 99 4.88 14.22 -39.57
CA ASN A 99 3.94 14.72 -40.57
C ASN A 99 3.97 16.25 -40.63
N ARG A 100 4.42 16.73 -41.79
CA ARG A 100 4.11 18.04 -42.32
C ARG A 100 2.59 18.27 -42.29
N ILE A 101 2.21 19.45 -41.82
CA ILE A 101 1.09 20.26 -42.32
C ILE A 101 -0.32 19.66 -42.12
N VAL A 102 -1.03 20.25 -41.16
CA VAL A 102 -2.45 20.67 -41.21
C VAL A 102 -3.25 20.11 -42.41
N LYS A 103 -4.15 19.16 -42.17
CA LYS A 103 -5.40 19.06 -42.94
C LYS A 103 -6.59 18.73 -42.03
N SER A 104 -7.54 19.65 -42.10
CA SER A 104 -8.92 19.62 -41.64
C SER A 104 -9.70 18.36 -42.03
N GLY A 105 -10.59 17.93 -41.13
CA GLY A 105 -11.92 17.44 -41.47
C GLY A 105 -12.08 15.95 -41.78
N GLY A 106 -12.93 15.28 -41.00
CA GLY A 106 -13.80 14.21 -41.50
C GLY A 106 -13.47 12.76 -41.12
N SER A 107 -14.28 12.23 -40.19
CA SER A 107 -15.02 10.95 -40.33
C SER A 107 -14.28 9.61 -40.53
N SER A 108 -14.51 8.73 -39.54
CA SER A 108 -15.00 7.33 -39.66
C SER A 108 -14.09 6.15 -39.23
N ARG A 109 -14.70 5.34 -38.35
CA ARG A 109 -14.79 3.87 -38.33
C ARG A 109 -13.50 3.04 -38.24
N GLY A 110 -13.27 2.54 -37.02
CA GLY A 110 -13.20 1.12 -36.68
C GLY A 110 -12.16 0.22 -37.36
N ALA A 111 -11.14 -0.18 -36.62
CA ALA A 111 -10.53 -1.51 -36.76
C ALA A 111 -9.83 -1.95 -35.47
N LYS A 112 -10.20 -3.13 -35.01
CA LYS A 112 -9.66 -3.88 -33.87
C LYS A 112 -8.28 -4.45 -34.28
N LYS A 113 -7.21 -4.22 -33.51
CA LYS A 113 -5.96 -4.98 -33.66
C LYS A 113 -5.30 -5.30 -32.31
N LYS A 114 -5.10 -6.60 -32.07
CA LYS A 114 -4.33 -7.20 -30.97
C LYS A 114 -2.84 -7.17 -31.30
N SER A 115 -2.00 -6.87 -30.31
CA SER A 115 -0.58 -7.31 -30.16
C SER A 115 -0.28 -7.23 -28.66
N ARG A 116 0.04 -8.26 -27.88
CA ARG A 116 1.08 -9.31 -27.93
C ARG A 116 2.52 -8.74 -27.99
N GLY A 117 3.24 -8.86 -26.85
CA GLY A 117 4.65 -8.49 -26.62
C GLY A 117 4.79 -7.12 -25.93
N SER A 118 5.63 -6.87 -24.92
CA SER A 118 6.72 -7.65 -24.34
C SER A 118 7.13 -7.08 -22.96
N SER A 119 7.62 -7.95 -22.10
CA SER A 119 7.72 -7.88 -20.65
C SER A 119 8.90 -7.10 -20.04
N THR A 120 9.55 -6.19 -20.77
CA THR A 120 10.82 -5.59 -20.32
C THR A 120 10.70 -4.25 -19.58
N GLU A 121 9.59 -3.51 -19.74
CA GLU A 121 9.44 -2.18 -19.10
C GLU A 121 9.03 -2.24 -17.62
N LYS A 122 8.36 -3.33 -17.21
CA LYS A 122 7.92 -3.49 -15.81
C LYS A 122 9.08 -3.65 -14.83
N ASP A 123 10.24 -4.10 -15.31
CA ASP A 123 11.40 -4.36 -14.46
C ASP A 123 12.21 -3.07 -14.18
N GLY A 124 12.25 -2.15 -15.16
CA GLY A 124 12.82 -0.82 -14.98
C GLY A 124 12.02 0.06 -14.02
N ARG A 125 10.68 0.00 -14.07
CA ARG A 125 9.80 0.73 -13.13
C ARG A 125 10.00 0.30 -11.68
N LYS A 126 10.16 -0.99 -11.42
CA LYS A 126 10.34 -1.49 -10.05
C LYS A 126 11.66 -1.03 -9.44
N LYS A 127 12.75 -1.03 -10.22
CA LYS A 127 14.07 -0.57 -9.76
C LYS A 127 14.08 0.92 -9.42
N ARG A 128 13.48 1.77 -10.25
CA ARG A 128 13.41 3.22 -9.97
C ARG A 128 12.62 3.55 -8.70
N VAL A 129 11.51 2.84 -8.47
CA VAL A 129 10.69 3.04 -7.26
C VAL A 129 11.42 2.53 -6.02
N SER A 130 12.13 1.40 -6.08
CA SER A 130 12.92 0.93 -4.94
C SER A 130 14.08 1.88 -4.61
N ASP A 131 14.74 2.42 -5.63
CA ASP A 131 15.87 3.33 -5.45
C ASP A 131 15.43 4.64 -4.78
N PHE A 132 14.28 5.19 -5.18
CA PHE A 132 13.70 6.39 -4.56
C PHE A 132 13.29 6.16 -3.09
N ILE A 133 12.68 5.02 -2.78
CA ILE A 133 12.30 4.69 -1.39
C ILE A 133 13.55 4.56 -0.52
N ASN A 134 14.58 3.86 -1.00
CA ASN A 134 15.83 3.69 -0.27
C ASN A 134 16.54 5.03 -0.03
N GLU A 135 16.56 5.91 -1.02
CA GLU A 135 17.13 7.25 -0.88
C GLU A 135 16.35 8.11 0.13
N SER A 136 15.01 8.05 0.10
CA SER A 136 14.17 8.77 1.06
C SER A 136 14.35 8.30 2.51
N LEU A 137 14.53 6.99 2.71
CA LEU A 137 14.81 6.39 4.02
C LEU A 137 16.21 6.76 4.51
N LEU A 138 17.20 6.81 3.61
CA LEU A 138 18.55 7.24 3.94
C LEU A 138 18.60 8.72 4.35
N LEU A 139 17.83 9.59 3.67
CA LEU A 139 17.66 10.99 4.05
C LEU A 139 16.96 11.13 5.41
N SER A 140 15.94 10.33 5.67
CA SER A 140 15.23 10.34 6.96
C SER A 140 16.13 9.87 8.11
N ALA A 141 16.97 8.87 7.87
CA ALA A 141 17.95 8.41 8.86
C ALA A 141 19.01 9.48 9.16
N LYS A 142 19.50 10.20 8.15
CA LYS A 142 20.45 11.31 8.33
C LYS A 142 19.88 12.51 9.09
N LEU A 143 18.56 12.70 9.07
CA LEU A 143 17.89 13.77 9.82
C LEU A 143 17.57 13.38 11.28
N SER A 144 17.67 12.09 11.63
CA SER A 144 17.36 11.61 13.00
C SER A 144 18.55 11.68 13.97
N ASP A 145 19.79 11.89 13.48
CA ASP A 145 21.00 11.91 14.31
C ASP A 145 21.46 13.35 14.71
N GLY A 146 20.59 14.35 14.60
CA GLY A 146 20.90 15.75 14.93
C GLY A 146 20.23 16.26 16.20
N ASP A 147 21.04 16.50 17.23
CA ASP A 147 20.85 17.43 18.36
C ASP A 147 19.98 17.02 19.56
N GLY A 148 20.48 16.03 20.30
CA GLY A 148 20.29 15.90 21.74
C GLY A 148 21.46 16.48 22.54
N GLN A 149 21.73 17.79 22.47
CA GLN A 149 22.61 18.47 23.44
C GLN A 149 21.80 19.14 24.54
N ARG A 150 21.66 18.41 25.65
CA ARG A 150 21.28 18.94 26.96
C ARG A 150 22.34 19.94 27.41
N ASN A 151 22.00 21.23 27.45
CA ASN A 151 22.73 22.21 28.26
C ASN A 151 22.19 22.18 29.69
N THR A 152 22.91 21.48 30.58
CA THR A 152 22.87 21.73 32.02
C THR A 152 24.20 22.35 32.40
N ASN A 153 24.24 23.65 32.68
CA ASN A 153 25.14 24.27 33.67
C ASN A 153 24.80 25.75 33.88
N VAL A 154 24.79 26.10 35.18
CA VAL A 154 24.68 27.41 35.86
C VAL A 154 23.27 27.99 35.98
#